data_AF-A0A165PUX2-F1
#
_entry.id   AF-A0A165PUX2-F1
#
_cell.length_a   1.000
_cell.length_b   1.000
_cell.length_c   1.000
_cell.angle_alpha   90.00
_cell.angle_beta   90.00
_cell.angle_gamma   90.00
#
_symmetry.space_group_name_H-M   'P 1'
#
loop_
_entity.id
_entity.type
_entity.pdbx_description
1 polymer ?
#
loop_
_entity_poly.entity_id
_entity_poly.type
_entity_poly.pdbx_seq_one_letter_code
_entity_poly.pdbx_strand_id
1 'polypeptide(L)'
;MKRKNTVPLLVVAAIVFSGCGNAAPKEDTPKQAAQEKTAENKEAEKKSIEVQENLLSVEITIPASLVGKNIDNAVENAKKKGVSDVKKNDDGSLTYKMSKRKHKEMLDEMKAEIVKQVDEVKDGTTFKSVKNVEYNNDLTEFTITVDEKAFSKSMDGMAGMGLGLTSRFYQIMSGVKPGEDKAVIQYKDSDSGKVIKTVTYPAK
;
A
#
# COMPACT_ATOMS: atom_id res chain seq x y z
N MET A 1 -35.79 40.33 -10.73
CA MET A 1 -35.63 41.80 -10.55
C MET A 1 -35.02 42.03 -9.18
N LYS A 2 -33.87 42.75 -9.10
CA LYS A 2 -33.29 43.43 -7.91
C LYS A 2 -32.75 42.51 -6.78
N ARG A 3 -31.56 42.68 -6.21
CA ARG A 3 -30.54 43.74 -6.29
C ARG A 3 -29.18 43.18 -5.83
N LYS A 4 -28.14 43.70 -6.48
CA LYS A 4 -26.70 43.54 -6.22
C LYS A 4 -26.32 44.12 -4.86
N ASN A 5 -25.25 43.61 -4.24
CA ASN A 5 -24.33 44.42 -3.45
C ASN A 5 -22.89 43.98 -3.72
N THR A 6 -22.05 44.95 -4.07
CA THR A 6 -20.66 44.86 -4.52
C THR A 6 -19.79 45.76 -3.63
N VAL A 7 -18.61 45.23 -3.22
CA VAL A 7 -17.28 45.93 -3.07
C VAL A 7 -17.17 46.90 -1.85
N PRO A 8 -15.99 47.26 -1.25
CA PRO A 8 -14.54 47.22 -1.66
C PRO A 8 -13.55 46.54 -0.66
N LEU A 9 -12.31 46.11 -1.00
CA LEU A 9 -11.03 46.77 -1.38
C LEU A 9 -10.28 47.53 -0.26
N LEU A 10 -9.08 47.06 0.14
CA LEU A 10 -7.93 47.81 0.72
C LEU A 10 -6.76 46.82 0.98
N VAL A 11 -5.76 46.65 0.10
CA VAL A 11 -4.48 47.39 -0.11
C VAL A 11 -3.44 47.26 1.03
N VAL A 12 -2.43 46.42 0.75
CA VAL A 12 -0.95 46.55 0.90
C VAL A 12 -0.33 47.12 2.19
N ALA A 13 0.62 46.35 2.75
CA ALA A 13 1.88 46.90 3.29
C ALA A 13 3.00 45.83 3.28
N ALA A 14 3.94 45.96 2.33
CA ALA A 14 5.22 45.28 2.35
C ALA A 14 6.24 46.17 3.07
N ILE A 15 6.96 45.62 4.05
CA ILE A 15 8.10 46.29 4.70
C ILE A 15 9.33 45.44 4.42
N VAL A 16 10.24 46.00 3.62
CA VAL A 16 11.61 45.52 3.42
C VAL A 16 12.52 46.46 4.20
N PHE A 17 13.25 45.95 5.18
CA PHE A 17 14.34 46.70 5.82
C PHE A 17 15.67 46.26 5.17
N SER A 18 16.21 47.14 4.34
CA SER A 18 17.62 47.13 3.94
C SER A 18 18.39 48.04 4.90
N GLY A 19 19.30 47.47 5.68
CA GLY A 19 20.24 48.21 6.51
C GLY A 19 21.66 47.67 6.31
N CYS A 20 22.39 48.23 5.34
CA CYS A 20 23.84 48.08 5.24
C CYS A 20 24.44 49.48 5.13
N GLY A 21 25.01 49.96 6.24
CA GLY A 21 25.87 51.13 6.29
C GLY A 21 27.32 50.70 6.01
N ASN A 22 28.01 51.51 5.21
CA ASN A 22 29.37 51.32 4.74
C ASN A 22 30.23 52.49 5.27
N ALA A 23 31.41 52.22 5.87
CA ALA A 23 32.61 53.09 5.80
C ALA A 23 33.82 52.56 6.61
N ALA A 24 34.81 52.09 5.84
CA ALA A 24 36.26 52.29 5.95
C ALA A 24 37.15 51.42 6.89
N PRO A 25 38.40 51.11 6.44
CA PRO A 25 39.25 50.02 6.94
C PRO A 25 40.43 50.53 7.80
N LYS A 26 41.06 49.63 8.58
CA LYS A 26 42.49 49.64 8.94
C LYS A 26 42.90 48.33 9.62
N GLU A 27 44.08 47.87 9.23
CA GLU A 27 44.76 46.61 9.58
C GLU A 27 45.21 46.55 11.05
N ASP A 28 45.22 45.35 11.64
CA ASP A 28 46.38 44.73 12.29
C ASP A 28 46.01 43.32 12.81
N THR A 29 46.83 42.32 12.47
CA THR A 29 46.76 40.89 12.89
C THR A 29 47.70 40.72 14.11
N PRO A 30 47.64 39.71 15.03
CA PRO A 30 47.29 38.31 14.74
C PRO A 30 46.70 37.40 15.85
N LYS A 31 46.36 36.16 15.44
CA LYS A 31 46.15 34.90 16.23
C LYS A 31 44.71 34.78 16.79
N GLN A 32 43.95 33.70 16.58
CA GLN A 32 44.27 32.28 16.69
C GLN A 32 43.13 31.40 16.09
N ALA A 33 43.46 30.14 15.78
CA ALA A 33 42.65 29.08 15.19
C ALA A 33 41.16 28.98 15.62
N ALA A 34 40.30 28.69 14.65
CA ALA A 34 39.42 27.50 14.60
C ALA A 34 38.27 27.74 13.61
N GLN A 35 38.27 27.04 12.47
CA GLN A 35 37.02 26.59 11.81
C GLN A 35 37.32 25.68 10.61
N GLU A 36 37.63 24.42 10.92
CA GLU A 36 37.30 23.28 10.07
C GLU A 36 36.55 22.28 10.95
N LYS A 37 35.23 22.42 11.09
CA LYS A 37 34.38 21.36 11.70
C LYS A 37 32.86 21.53 11.53
N THR A 38 32.40 22.09 10.40
CA THR A 38 30.95 22.30 10.18
C THR A 38 30.34 21.35 9.13
N ALA A 39 31.16 20.57 8.41
CA ALA A 39 30.67 19.64 7.38
C ALA A 39 30.34 18.23 7.91
N GLU A 40 31.14 17.66 8.81
CA GLU A 40 30.95 16.28 9.32
C GLU A 40 29.65 16.09 10.13
N ASN A 41 29.21 17.12 10.87
CA ASN A 41 28.07 16.97 11.78
C ASN A 41 26.72 16.90 11.05
N LYS A 42 26.56 17.62 9.92
CA LYS A 42 25.34 17.57 9.10
C LYS A 42 25.17 16.25 8.36
N GLU A 43 26.26 15.60 7.98
CA GLU A 43 26.22 14.33 7.27
C GLU A 43 25.94 13.15 8.20
N ALA A 44 26.51 13.18 9.42
CA ALA A 44 26.20 12.22 10.47
C ALA A 44 24.74 12.35 10.96
N GLU A 45 24.25 13.59 11.13
CA GLU A 45 22.85 13.84 11.51
C GLU A 45 21.88 13.41 10.41
N LYS A 46 22.14 13.74 9.14
CA LYS A 46 21.34 13.23 8.00
C LYS A 46 21.33 11.71 7.92
N LYS A 47 22.49 11.05 8.05
CA LYS A 47 22.57 9.57 8.08
C LYS A 47 21.78 8.99 9.25
N SER A 48 21.85 9.62 10.43
CA SER A 48 21.09 9.16 11.61
C SER A 48 19.57 9.31 11.47
N ILE A 49 19.11 10.35 10.77
CA ILE A 49 17.68 10.59 10.45
C ILE A 49 17.22 9.60 9.37
N GLU A 50 18.00 9.39 8.31
CA GLU A 50 17.71 8.44 7.23
C GLU A 50 17.63 6.99 7.73
N VAL A 51 18.53 6.61 8.65
CA VAL A 51 18.47 5.31 9.33
C VAL A 51 17.17 5.18 10.14
N GLN A 52 16.79 6.19 10.92
CA GLN A 52 15.54 6.16 11.70
C GLN A 52 14.29 6.07 10.81
N GLU A 53 14.25 6.80 9.70
CA GLU A 53 13.13 6.69 8.73
C GLU A 53 13.06 5.31 8.08
N ASN A 54 14.20 4.68 7.77
CA ASN A 54 14.26 3.31 7.27
C ASN A 54 13.79 2.29 8.32
N LEU A 55 14.07 2.50 9.62
CA LEU A 55 13.57 1.65 10.69
C LEU A 55 12.04 1.73 10.87
N LEU A 56 11.41 2.84 10.49
CA LEU A 56 9.98 3.09 10.69
C LEU A 56 9.14 2.95 9.42
N SER A 57 9.77 2.62 8.30
CA SER A 57 9.12 2.41 7.01
C SER A 57 9.13 0.95 6.59
N VAL A 58 8.28 0.65 5.61
CA VAL A 58 8.19 -0.64 4.93
C VAL A 58 8.31 -0.36 3.43
N GLU A 59 9.04 -1.23 2.75
CA GLU A 59 9.14 -1.25 1.29
C GLU A 59 8.39 -2.46 0.75
N ILE A 60 7.52 -2.23 -0.23
CA ILE A 60 6.71 -3.27 -0.88
C ILE A 60 7.00 -3.21 -2.37
N THR A 61 7.40 -4.33 -2.96
CA THR A 61 7.63 -4.44 -4.40
C THR A 61 6.45 -5.10 -5.07
N ILE A 62 5.76 -4.34 -5.94
CA ILE A 62 4.69 -4.84 -6.79
C ILE A 62 5.33 -5.39 -8.09
N PRO A 63 5.18 -6.70 -8.38
CA PRO A 63 5.75 -7.31 -9.59
C PRO A 63 5.26 -6.64 -10.87
N ALA A 64 6.12 -6.59 -11.90
CA ALA A 64 5.81 -5.98 -13.20
C ALA A 64 4.52 -6.53 -13.83
N SER A 65 4.19 -7.81 -13.61
CA SER A 65 2.97 -8.45 -14.11
C SER A 65 1.67 -7.85 -13.55
N LEU A 66 1.73 -7.16 -12.41
CA LEU A 66 0.61 -6.47 -11.76
C LEU A 66 0.66 -4.95 -11.96
N VAL A 67 1.76 -4.42 -12.49
CA VAL A 67 1.91 -3.01 -12.79
C VAL A 67 1.10 -2.70 -14.06
N GLY A 68 -0.04 -2.05 -13.88
CA GLY A 68 -0.91 -1.63 -14.97
C GLY A 68 -0.27 -0.56 -15.87
N LYS A 69 -0.86 -0.33 -17.05
CA LYS A 69 -0.31 0.59 -18.07
C LYS A 69 -0.26 2.07 -17.63
N ASN A 70 -1.06 2.48 -16.63
CA ASN A 70 -1.16 3.86 -16.14
C ASN A 70 -0.40 4.05 -14.82
N ILE A 71 0.91 3.83 -14.86
CA ILE A 71 1.79 3.90 -13.69
C ILE A 71 1.73 5.27 -13.01
N ASP A 72 1.75 6.35 -13.79
CA ASP A 72 1.82 7.71 -13.26
C ASP A 72 0.60 8.05 -12.38
N ASN A 73 -0.61 7.64 -12.80
CA ASN A 73 -1.82 7.79 -12.00
C ASN A 73 -1.79 6.93 -10.72
N ALA A 74 -1.23 5.73 -10.80
CA ALA A 74 -1.10 4.85 -9.64
C ALA A 74 -0.12 5.44 -8.60
N VAL A 75 1.00 6.03 -9.07
CA VAL A 75 1.99 6.72 -8.23
C VAL A 75 1.37 7.95 -7.56
N GLU A 76 0.63 8.76 -8.31
CA GLU A 76 -0.03 9.96 -7.76
C GLU A 76 -1.04 9.60 -6.68
N ASN A 77 -1.87 8.57 -6.92
CA ASN A 77 -2.84 8.08 -5.93
C ASN A 77 -2.17 7.47 -4.70
N ALA A 78 -1.06 6.75 -4.88
CA ALA A 78 -0.28 6.22 -3.77
C ALA A 78 0.27 7.34 -2.87
N LYS A 79 0.84 8.40 -3.47
CA LYS A 79 1.31 9.58 -2.74
C LYS A 79 0.19 10.25 -1.94
N LYS A 80 -1.00 10.41 -2.54
CA LYS A 80 -2.20 10.92 -1.84
C LYS A 80 -2.62 10.05 -0.66
N LYS A 81 -2.35 8.75 -0.72
CA LYS A 81 -2.66 7.76 0.34
C LYS A 81 -1.53 7.58 1.36
N GLY A 82 -0.52 8.44 1.38
CA GLY A 82 0.54 8.42 2.40
C GLY A 82 1.72 7.52 2.08
N VAL A 83 1.92 7.16 0.81
CA VAL A 83 3.18 6.58 0.34
C VAL A 83 4.20 7.72 0.18
N SER A 84 5.35 7.58 0.84
CA SER A 84 6.40 8.61 0.86
C SER A 84 7.29 8.57 -0.38
N ASP A 85 7.52 7.39 -0.95
CA ASP A 85 8.33 7.23 -2.16
C ASP A 85 7.86 6.07 -3.05
N VAL A 86 8.09 6.20 -4.36
CA VAL A 86 7.86 5.13 -5.33
C VAL A 86 9.04 5.05 -6.30
N LYS A 87 9.72 3.90 -6.28
CA LYS A 87 10.84 3.58 -7.17
C LYS A 87 10.37 2.67 -8.29
N LYS A 88 10.70 3.02 -9.53
CA LYS A 88 10.57 2.13 -10.69
C LYS A 88 11.86 1.31 -10.83
N ASN A 89 11.73 -0.01 -10.91
CA ASN A 89 12.85 -0.93 -11.07
C ASN A 89 13.06 -1.29 -12.54
N ASP A 90 14.27 -1.77 -12.87
CA ASP A 90 14.68 -2.11 -14.25
C ASP A 90 13.87 -3.28 -14.84
N ASP A 91 13.39 -4.18 -13.98
CA ASP A 91 12.53 -5.31 -14.35
C ASP A 91 11.06 -4.90 -14.59
N GLY A 92 10.74 -3.61 -14.48
CA GLY A 92 9.39 -3.07 -14.64
C GLY A 92 8.52 -3.14 -13.38
N SER A 93 9.03 -3.69 -12.27
CA SER A 93 8.33 -3.66 -10.98
C SER A 93 8.36 -2.26 -10.34
N LEU A 94 7.47 -2.02 -9.39
CA LEU A 94 7.41 -0.77 -8.61
C LEU A 94 7.62 -1.06 -7.14
N THR A 95 8.52 -0.34 -6.48
CA THR A 95 8.73 -0.43 -5.03
C THR A 95 8.17 0.81 -4.34
N TYR A 96 7.23 0.60 -3.44
CA TYR A 96 6.55 1.64 -2.67
C TYR A 96 7.13 1.68 -1.26
N LYS A 97 7.46 2.87 -0.77
CA LYS A 97 7.90 3.11 0.61
C LYS A 97 6.82 3.86 1.38
N MET A 98 6.46 3.36 2.55
CA MET A 98 5.47 4.01 3.43
C MET A 98 5.77 3.73 4.90
N SER A 99 5.15 4.49 5.81
CA SER A 99 5.30 4.21 7.25
C SER A 99 4.66 2.87 7.63
N LYS A 100 5.20 2.20 8.65
CA LYS A 100 4.61 0.96 9.22
C LYS A 100 3.14 1.12 9.62
N ARG A 101 2.76 2.30 10.14
CA ARG A 101 1.37 2.60 10.49
C ARG A 101 0.46 2.58 9.26
N LYS A 102 0.87 3.28 8.19
CA LYS A 102 0.09 3.35 6.95
C LYS A 102 -0.02 1.99 6.27
N HIS A 103 1.07 1.22 6.29
CA HIS A 103 1.09 -0.16 5.81
C HIS A 103 0.09 -1.03 6.56
N LYS A 104 0.08 -0.97 7.90
CA LYS A 104 -0.89 -1.69 8.72
C LYS A 104 -2.33 -1.29 8.42
N GLU A 105 -2.63 0.02 8.35
CA GLU A 105 -3.97 0.51 8.00
C GLU A 105 -4.44 -0.05 6.65
N MET A 106 -3.57 -0.02 5.64
CA MET A 106 -3.86 -0.58 4.32
C MET A 106 -4.14 -2.09 4.37
N LEU A 107 -3.34 -2.86 5.12
CA LEU A 107 -3.58 -4.29 5.28
C LEU A 107 -4.88 -4.58 6.03
N ASP A 108 -5.23 -3.79 7.04
CA ASP A 108 -6.48 -3.95 7.78
C ASP A 108 -7.70 -3.66 6.87
N GLU A 109 -7.63 -2.63 6.01
CA GLU A 109 -8.64 -2.33 4.99
C GLU A 109 -8.79 -3.49 3.99
N MET A 110 -7.68 -3.99 3.43
CA MET A 110 -7.70 -5.11 2.48
C MET A 110 -8.26 -6.39 3.12
N LYS A 111 -7.91 -6.66 4.38
CA LYS A 111 -8.45 -7.80 5.12
C LYS A 111 -9.95 -7.68 5.28
N ALA A 112 -10.46 -6.49 5.62
CA ALA A 112 -11.90 -6.25 5.72
C ALA A 112 -12.63 -6.47 4.39
N GLU A 113 -12.04 -6.05 3.26
CA GLU A 113 -12.59 -6.30 1.92
C GLU A 113 -12.63 -7.80 1.56
N ILE A 114 -11.59 -8.56 1.91
CA ILE A 114 -11.58 -10.02 1.70
C ILE A 114 -12.64 -10.69 2.58
N VAL A 115 -12.80 -10.28 3.84
CA VAL A 115 -13.86 -10.82 4.72
C VAL A 115 -15.25 -10.52 4.17
N LYS A 116 -15.47 -9.32 3.60
CA LYS A 116 -16.72 -9.00 2.92
C LYS A 116 -16.97 -9.92 1.72
N GLN A 117 -15.95 -10.22 0.92
CA GLN A 117 -16.07 -11.19 -0.19
C GLN A 117 -16.38 -12.60 0.32
N VAL A 118 -15.82 -13.00 1.46
CA VAL A 118 -16.16 -14.28 2.11
C VAL A 118 -17.65 -14.33 2.43
N ASP A 119 -18.20 -13.26 3.02
CA ASP A 119 -19.62 -13.17 3.34
C ASP A 119 -20.50 -13.19 2.08
N GLU A 120 -20.09 -12.50 1.01
CA GLU A 120 -20.76 -12.51 -0.29
C GLU A 120 -20.73 -13.88 -0.97
N VAL A 121 -19.68 -14.68 -0.81
CA VAL A 121 -19.65 -16.06 -1.31
C VAL A 121 -20.51 -16.98 -0.45
N LYS A 122 -20.49 -16.78 0.86
CA LYS A 122 -21.22 -17.56 1.85
C LYS A 122 -22.74 -17.35 1.79
N ASP A 123 -23.20 -16.20 1.33
CA ASP A 123 -24.63 -15.87 1.26
C ASP A 123 -25.46 -16.86 0.40
N GLY A 124 -24.81 -17.60 -0.51
CA GLY A 124 -25.45 -18.55 -1.41
C GLY A 124 -26.40 -17.91 -2.43
N THR A 125 -26.38 -16.58 -2.58
CA THR A 125 -27.17 -15.84 -3.57
C THR A 125 -26.64 -16.11 -4.97
N THR A 126 -25.32 -16.00 -5.15
CA THR A 126 -24.65 -16.21 -6.44
C THR A 126 -24.30 -17.69 -6.65
N PHE A 127 -23.75 -18.33 -5.60
CA PHE A 127 -23.25 -19.71 -5.67
C PHE A 127 -24.15 -20.63 -4.84
N LYS A 128 -25.18 -21.19 -5.47
CA LYS A 128 -26.28 -21.90 -4.79
C LYS A 128 -25.84 -23.17 -4.05
N SER A 129 -24.74 -23.78 -4.46
CA SER A 129 -24.19 -24.95 -3.78
C SER A 129 -23.48 -24.60 -2.47
N VAL A 130 -23.02 -23.36 -2.28
CA VAL A 130 -22.25 -22.95 -1.10
C VAL A 130 -23.13 -22.93 0.15
N LYS A 131 -22.59 -23.50 1.24
CA LYS A 131 -23.22 -23.57 2.57
C LYS A 131 -22.46 -22.79 3.62
N ASN A 132 -21.14 -22.76 3.51
CA ASN A 132 -20.27 -22.03 4.44
C ASN A 132 -18.94 -21.71 3.76
N VAL A 133 -18.25 -20.71 4.30
CA VAL A 133 -16.87 -20.38 3.93
C VAL A 133 -16.08 -20.12 5.21
N GLU A 134 -14.93 -20.78 5.33
CA GLU A 134 -13.97 -20.66 6.42
C GLU A 134 -12.62 -20.23 5.85
N TYR A 135 -11.80 -19.56 6.65
CA TYR A 135 -10.47 -19.09 6.23
C TYR A 135 -9.49 -19.05 7.40
N ASN A 136 -8.19 -19.14 7.11
CA ASN A 136 -7.15 -18.97 8.12
C ASN A 136 -6.83 -17.48 8.37
N ASN A 137 -6.17 -17.18 9.49
CA ASN A 137 -5.88 -15.79 9.89
C ASN A 137 -5.05 -14.99 8.87
N ASP A 138 -4.17 -15.68 8.15
CA ASP A 138 -3.26 -15.13 7.15
C ASP A 138 -3.93 -14.97 5.78
N LEU A 139 -5.19 -15.40 5.64
CA LEU A 139 -5.97 -15.34 4.41
C LEU A 139 -5.31 -16.09 3.25
N THR A 140 -4.51 -17.11 3.51
CA THR A 140 -3.83 -17.94 2.49
C THR A 140 -4.60 -19.21 2.15
N GLU A 141 -5.53 -19.63 3.01
CA GLU A 141 -6.32 -20.84 2.85
C GLU A 141 -7.79 -20.56 3.13
N PHE A 142 -8.66 -21.02 2.23
CA PHE A 142 -10.10 -20.93 2.33
C PHE A 142 -10.72 -22.30 2.14
N THR A 143 -11.72 -22.62 2.95
CA THR A 143 -12.53 -23.83 2.82
C THR A 143 -13.97 -23.43 2.53
N ILE A 144 -14.43 -23.73 1.33
CA ILE A 144 -15.81 -23.52 0.88
C ILE A 144 -16.54 -24.85 1.07
N THR A 145 -17.47 -24.89 2.02
CA THR A 145 -18.34 -26.05 2.22
C THR A 145 -19.51 -25.97 1.24
N VAL A 146 -19.75 -27.03 0.47
CA VAL A 146 -20.74 -27.07 -0.62
C VAL A 146 -21.61 -28.32 -0.56
N ASP A 147 -22.82 -28.23 -1.10
CA ASP A 147 -23.60 -29.41 -1.52
C ASP A 147 -22.96 -29.98 -2.80
N GLU A 148 -22.37 -31.18 -2.72
CA GLU A 148 -21.61 -31.77 -3.84
C GLU A 148 -22.46 -31.99 -5.10
N LYS A 149 -23.73 -32.38 -4.93
CA LYS A 149 -24.63 -32.69 -6.06
C LYS A 149 -25.01 -31.44 -6.83
N ALA A 150 -25.24 -30.31 -6.15
CA ALA A 150 -25.48 -29.02 -6.76
C ALA A 150 -24.19 -28.46 -7.37
N PHE A 151 -23.08 -28.59 -6.66
CA PHE A 151 -21.76 -28.10 -7.08
C PHE A 151 -21.28 -28.75 -8.38
N SER A 152 -21.36 -30.08 -8.49
CA SER A 152 -20.93 -30.83 -9.67
C SER A 152 -21.72 -30.53 -10.94
N LYS A 153 -22.91 -29.91 -10.80
CA LYS A 153 -23.80 -29.54 -11.91
C LYS A 153 -23.81 -28.04 -12.19
N SER A 154 -23.01 -27.25 -11.49
CA SER A 154 -23.00 -25.79 -11.58
C SER A 154 -21.62 -25.23 -11.92
N MET A 155 -21.57 -23.91 -12.11
CA MET A 155 -20.33 -23.16 -12.28
C MET A 155 -19.75 -22.68 -10.94
N ASP A 156 -20.30 -23.13 -9.81
CA ASP A 156 -19.86 -22.73 -8.47
C ASP A 156 -18.43 -23.19 -8.14
N GLY A 157 -17.86 -24.05 -8.98
CA GLY A 157 -16.42 -24.36 -9.00
C GLY A 157 -15.49 -23.17 -9.20
N MET A 158 -16.03 -21.97 -9.49
CA MET A 158 -15.32 -20.69 -9.55
C MET A 158 -15.57 -19.77 -8.35
N ALA A 159 -16.39 -20.17 -7.37
CA ALA A 159 -16.78 -19.32 -6.24
C ALA A 159 -15.60 -18.75 -5.44
N GLY A 160 -14.50 -19.51 -5.31
CA GLY A 160 -13.30 -19.06 -4.61
C GLY A 160 -12.30 -18.28 -5.46
N MET A 161 -12.58 -18.00 -6.74
CA MET A 161 -11.62 -17.33 -7.63
C MET A 161 -11.31 -15.91 -7.15
N GLY A 162 -12.33 -15.14 -6.76
CA GLY A 162 -12.15 -13.79 -6.23
C GLY A 162 -11.27 -13.81 -4.98
N LEU A 163 -11.60 -14.67 -4.02
CA LEU A 163 -10.84 -14.88 -2.78
C LEU A 163 -9.38 -15.26 -3.05
N GLY A 164 -9.14 -16.16 -4.02
CA GLY A 164 -7.79 -16.58 -4.39
C GLY A 164 -6.94 -15.45 -4.97
N LEU A 165 -7.54 -14.60 -5.81
CA LEU A 165 -6.83 -13.46 -6.40
C LEU A 165 -6.56 -12.34 -5.39
N THR A 166 -7.56 -12.00 -4.57
CA THR A 166 -7.44 -10.92 -3.57
C THR A 166 -6.54 -11.33 -2.41
N SER A 167 -6.56 -12.60 -2.00
CA SER A 167 -5.59 -13.19 -1.07
C SER A 167 -4.15 -13.03 -1.54
N ARG A 168 -3.85 -13.37 -2.80
CA ARG A 168 -2.50 -13.21 -3.36
C ARG A 168 -2.07 -11.75 -3.37
N PHE A 169 -2.97 -10.86 -3.75
CA PHE A 169 -2.67 -9.44 -3.74
C PHE A 169 -2.41 -8.94 -2.31
N TYR A 170 -3.19 -9.39 -1.31
CA TYR A 170 -2.92 -9.13 0.10
C TYR A 170 -1.53 -9.62 0.54
N GLN A 171 -1.12 -10.82 0.12
CA GLN A 171 0.20 -11.36 0.41
C GLN A 171 1.33 -10.50 -0.16
N ILE A 172 1.22 -10.08 -1.42
CA ILE A 172 2.19 -9.16 -2.04
C ILE A 172 2.27 -7.86 -1.24
N MET A 173 1.12 -7.29 -0.88
CA MET A 173 1.08 -6.07 -0.07
C MET A 173 1.58 -6.28 1.35
N SER A 174 1.51 -7.50 1.90
CA SER A 174 2.09 -7.84 3.21
C SER A 174 3.61 -8.04 3.18
N GLY A 175 4.22 -8.04 1.98
CA GLY A 175 5.66 -8.20 1.78
C GLY A 175 6.12 -9.62 1.44
N VAL A 176 5.20 -10.52 1.05
CA VAL A 176 5.58 -11.83 0.51
C VAL A 176 6.37 -11.62 -0.79
N LYS A 177 7.44 -12.39 -0.97
CA LYS A 177 8.30 -12.25 -2.14
C LYS A 177 7.55 -12.58 -3.44
N PRO A 178 7.86 -11.89 -4.54
CA PRO A 178 7.28 -12.20 -5.84
C PRO A 178 7.40 -13.68 -6.20
N GLY A 179 6.29 -14.32 -6.54
CA GLY A 179 6.26 -15.74 -6.93
C GLY A 179 6.12 -16.72 -5.76
N GLU A 180 6.24 -16.24 -4.52
CA GLU A 180 5.91 -17.03 -3.31
C GLU A 180 4.46 -16.80 -2.86
N ASP A 181 3.77 -15.79 -3.40
CA ASP A 181 2.36 -15.49 -3.11
C ASP A 181 1.42 -16.60 -3.59
N LYS A 182 0.70 -17.23 -2.66
CA LYS A 182 -0.11 -18.41 -2.94
C LYS A 182 -1.39 -18.43 -2.13
N ALA A 183 -2.52 -18.70 -2.79
CA ALA A 183 -3.80 -18.95 -2.13
C ALA A 183 -4.30 -20.37 -2.43
N VAL A 184 -4.87 -21.04 -1.43
CA VAL A 184 -5.47 -22.38 -1.57
C VAL A 184 -6.97 -22.30 -1.28
N ILE A 185 -7.78 -22.73 -2.23
CA ILE A 185 -9.22 -22.87 -2.09
C ILE A 185 -9.56 -24.36 -2.07
N GLN A 186 -10.11 -24.83 -0.96
CA GLN A 186 -10.62 -26.19 -0.81
C GLN A 186 -12.14 -26.17 -0.88
N TYR A 187 -12.72 -27.07 -1.66
CA TYR A 187 -14.16 -27.33 -1.67
C TYR A 187 -14.41 -28.61 -0.89
N LYS A 188 -15.20 -28.50 0.17
CA LYS A 188 -15.52 -29.57 1.10
C LYS A 188 -17.00 -29.93 0.95
N ASP A 189 -17.30 -31.20 0.73
CA ASP A 189 -18.68 -31.68 0.71
C ASP A 189 -19.31 -31.53 2.11
N SER A 190 -20.53 -31.00 2.17
CA SER A 190 -21.25 -30.74 3.42
C SER A 190 -21.67 -32.02 4.15
N ASP A 191 -21.91 -33.11 3.41
CA ASP A 191 -22.46 -34.35 3.97
C ASP A 191 -21.34 -35.25 4.51
N SER A 192 -20.30 -35.48 3.71
CA SER A 192 -19.18 -36.37 4.07
C SER A 192 -18.03 -35.67 4.78
N GLY A 193 -17.95 -34.33 4.70
CA GLY A 193 -16.84 -33.53 5.22
C GLY A 193 -15.54 -33.70 4.43
N LYS A 194 -15.55 -34.41 3.29
CA LYS A 194 -14.35 -34.66 2.48
C LYS A 194 -14.06 -33.49 1.55
N VAL A 195 -12.78 -33.22 1.32
CA VAL A 195 -12.35 -32.29 0.27
C VAL A 195 -12.56 -32.95 -1.09
N ILE A 196 -13.42 -32.38 -1.90
CA ILE A 196 -13.79 -32.88 -3.25
C ILE A 196 -13.04 -32.15 -4.36
N LYS A 197 -12.53 -30.93 -4.09
CA LYS A 197 -11.72 -30.17 -5.05
C LYS A 197 -10.75 -29.25 -4.31
N THR A 198 -9.57 -29.06 -4.87
CA THR A 198 -8.60 -28.06 -4.41
C THR A 198 -8.13 -27.24 -5.60
N VAL A 199 -8.14 -25.92 -5.46
CA VAL A 199 -7.61 -24.97 -6.46
C VAL A 199 -6.53 -24.14 -5.78
N THR A 200 -5.38 -24.02 -6.43
CA THR A 200 -4.30 -23.14 -5.97
C THR A 200 -4.18 -21.95 -6.92
N TYR A 201 -3.95 -20.77 -6.38
CA TYR A 201 -3.64 -19.55 -7.13
C TYR A 201 -2.20 -19.13 -6.78
N PRO A 202 -1.33 -18.84 -7.77
CA PRO A 202 -1.58 -19.05 -9.20
C PRO A 202 -1.79 -20.54 -9.50
N ALA A 203 -2.55 -20.83 -10.55
CA ALA A 203 -2.71 -22.21 -11.01
C ALA A 203 -1.35 -22.76 -11.45
N LYS A 204 -1.07 -24.02 -11.10
CA LYS A 204 0.10 -24.75 -11.60
C LYS A 204 -0.13 -25.25 -13.01
#